data_AF-A0A454VY09-F1
#
_entry.id   AF-A0A454VY09-F1
#
_cell.length_a   1.000
_cell.length_b   1.000
_cell.length_c   1.000
_cell.angle_alpha   90.00
_cell.angle_beta   90.00
_cell.angle_gamma   90.00
#
_symmetry.space_group_name_H-M   'P 1'
#
loop_
_entity.id
_entity.type
_entity.pdbx_description
1 polymer ?
#
loop_
_entity_poly.entity_id
_entity_poly.type
_entity_poly.pdbx_seq_one_letter_code
_entity_poly.pdbx_strand_id
1 'polypeptide(L)'
;MPLDQQTGVRVYQFIVDRLEDRRHEHYPAGREAYEADWTAAHDLEKDFAQAVHADDPATAEQLLQQLMDMAAPWCNHPHHPANQTRDKHQADPTVPGARS
;
A
#
# COMPACT_ATOMS: atom_id res chain seq x y z
N MET A 1 -9.68 -13.31 -4.76
CA MET A 1 -9.72 -12.06 -5.54
C MET A 1 -8.44 -12.04 -6.36
N PRO A 2 -8.48 -11.83 -7.69
CA PRO A 2 -7.25 -11.68 -8.46
C PRO A 2 -6.45 -10.49 -7.90
N LEU A 3 -5.15 -10.66 -7.75
CA LEU A 3 -4.26 -9.56 -7.37
C LEU A 3 -4.21 -8.56 -8.52
N ASP A 4 -4.76 -7.39 -8.29
CA ASP A 4 -4.72 -6.29 -9.26
C ASP A 4 -3.48 -5.43 -9.01
N GLN A 5 -2.86 -4.95 -10.08
CA GLN A 5 -1.68 -4.09 -10.02
C GLN A 5 -1.90 -2.84 -9.19
N GLN A 6 -3.13 -2.28 -9.19
CA GLN A 6 -3.41 -1.10 -8.37
C GLN A 6 -3.25 -1.38 -6.87
N THR A 7 -3.29 -2.63 -6.43
CA THR A 7 -3.07 -2.98 -5.02
C THR A 7 -1.64 -2.63 -4.61
N GLY A 8 -0.64 -3.03 -5.41
CA GLY A 8 0.77 -2.70 -5.16
C GLY A 8 1.03 -1.20 -5.21
N VAL A 9 0.50 -0.52 -6.23
CA VAL A 9 0.64 0.94 -6.40
C VAL A 9 0.10 1.71 -5.19
N ARG A 10 -1.06 1.33 -4.65
CA ARG A 10 -1.65 2.02 -3.48
C ARG A 10 -0.81 1.85 -2.23
N VAL A 11 -0.27 0.66 -2.00
CA VAL A 11 0.59 0.38 -0.83
C VAL A 11 1.91 1.14 -0.98
N TYR A 12 2.50 1.13 -2.17
CA TYR A 12 3.71 1.88 -2.49
C TYR A 12 3.52 3.40 -2.25
N GLN A 13 2.46 4.00 -2.77
CA GLN A 13 2.17 5.42 -2.56
C GLN A 13 2.05 5.76 -1.08
N PHE A 14 1.34 4.92 -0.31
CA PHE A 14 1.24 5.10 1.13
C PHE A 14 2.61 5.06 1.83
N ILE A 15 3.50 4.14 1.45
CA ILE A 15 4.86 4.06 2.02
C ILE A 15 5.65 5.31 1.68
N VAL A 16 5.63 5.76 0.42
CA VAL A 16 6.35 6.95 -0.03
C VAL A 16 5.93 8.19 0.76
N ASP A 17 4.62 8.41 0.92
CA ASP A 17 4.09 9.53 1.71
C ASP A 17 4.65 9.52 3.15
N ARG A 18 4.69 8.34 3.78
CA ARG A 18 5.18 8.21 5.16
C ARG A 18 6.71 8.34 5.27
N LEU A 19 7.44 7.90 4.26
CA LEU A 19 8.89 8.09 4.18
C LEU A 19 9.23 9.57 4.02
N GLU A 20 8.45 10.31 3.22
CA GLU A 20 8.62 11.76 3.09
C GLU A 20 8.34 12.50 4.39
N ASP A 21 7.25 12.16 5.10
CA ASP A 21 6.94 12.71 6.43
C ASP A 21 8.12 12.47 7.40
N ARG A 22 8.61 11.23 7.49
CA ARG A 22 9.75 10.87 8.36
C ARG A 22 11.02 11.62 7.96
N ARG A 23 11.30 11.76 6.67
CA ARG A 23 12.46 12.53 6.17
C ARG A 23 12.36 13.99 6.61
N HIS A 24 11.18 14.58 6.61
CA HIS A 24 10.98 15.96 7.04
C HIS A 24 11.23 16.13 8.54
N GLU A 25 10.76 15.18 9.36
CA GLU A 25 10.92 15.20 10.82
C GLU A 25 12.39 15.09 11.26
N HIS A 26 13.21 14.32 10.53
CA HIS A 26 14.60 14.05 10.89
C HIS A 26 15.62 14.94 10.16
N TYR A 27 15.18 15.87 9.31
CA TYR A 27 16.06 16.70 8.48
C TYR A 27 17.11 17.47 9.31
N PRO A 28 18.39 17.53 8.87
CA PRO A 28 18.96 16.96 7.65
C PRO A 28 19.47 15.51 7.79
N ALA A 29 19.37 14.91 8.98
CA ALA A 29 19.73 13.52 9.19
C ALA A 29 18.69 12.58 8.56
N GLY A 30 19.09 11.39 8.12
CA GLY A 30 18.14 10.38 7.61
C GLY A 30 17.87 10.40 6.11
N ARG A 31 18.62 11.18 5.30
CA ARG A 31 18.55 11.10 3.83
C ARG A 31 18.92 9.71 3.31
N GLU A 32 20.01 9.11 3.81
CA GLU A 32 20.45 7.78 3.37
C GLU A 32 19.42 6.70 3.74
N ALA A 33 18.85 6.77 4.96
CA ALA A 33 17.80 5.87 5.39
C ALA A 33 16.54 6.01 4.52
N TYR A 34 16.13 7.24 4.21
CA TYR A 34 15.04 7.51 3.27
C TYR A 34 15.33 6.93 1.88
N GLU A 35 16.52 7.16 1.32
CA GLU A 35 16.86 6.67 -0.03
C GLU A 35 16.89 5.14 -0.07
N ALA A 36 17.38 4.48 0.99
CA ALA A 36 17.37 3.02 1.10
C ALA A 36 15.94 2.46 1.18
N ASP A 37 15.10 2.99 2.07
CA ASP A 37 13.71 2.55 2.25
C ASP A 37 12.86 2.86 1.00
N TRP A 38 13.09 4.01 0.36
CA TRP A 38 12.39 4.39 -0.88
C TRP A 38 12.75 3.46 -2.04
N THR A 39 14.03 3.14 -2.21
CA THR A 39 14.50 2.23 -3.27
C THR A 39 13.93 0.83 -3.06
N ALA A 40 13.98 0.31 -1.82
CA ALA A 40 13.41 -1.00 -1.50
C ALA A 40 11.91 -1.06 -1.78
N ALA A 41 11.14 -0.04 -1.41
CA ALA A 41 9.71 0.02 -1.70
C ALA A 41 9.42 0.08 -3.20
N HIS A 42 10.24 0.82 -3.97
CA HIS A 42 10.10 0.95 -5.41
C HIS A 42 10.39 -0.38 -6.14
N ASP A 43 11.47 -1.07 -5.75
CA ASP A 43 11.84 -2.35 -6.34
C ASP A 43 10.76 -3.42 -6.07
N LEU A 44 10.20 -3.47 -4.86
CA LEU A 44 9.11 -4.38 -4.52
C LEU A 44 7.82 -4.12 -5.32
N GLU A 45 7.45 -2.85 -5.53
CA GLU A 45 6.29 -2.50 -6.35
C GLU A 45 6.46 -2.93 -7.81
N LYS A 46 7.65 -2.70 -8.36
CA LYS A 46 8.00 -3.11 -9.72
C LYS A 46 7.97 -4.62 -9.88
N ASP A 47 8.59 -5.36 -8.95
CA ASP A 47 8.59 -6.82 -8.98
C ASP A 47 7.18 -7.38 -8.82
N PHE A 48 6.34 -6.75 -7.98
CA PHE A 48 4.94 -7.13 -7.83
C PHE A 48 4.18 -6.94 -9.15
N ALA A 49 4.33 -5.79 -9.81
CA ALA A 49 3.68 -5.51 -11.09
C ALA A 49 4.12 -6.54 -12.16
N GLN A 50 5.39 -6.92 -12.17
CA GLN A 50 5.92 -7.96 -13.04
C GLN A 50 5.31 -9.34 -12.74
N ALA A 51 5.19 -9.73 -11.47
CA ALA A 51 4.60 -11.01 -11.06
C ALA A 51 3.11 -11.08 -11.44
N VAL A 52 2.35 -10.00 -11.26
CA VAL A 52 0.96 -9.92 -11.71
C VAL A 52 0.87 -10.02 -13.24
N HIS A 53 1.75 -9.36 -13.99
CA HIS A 53 1.81 -9.48 -15.45
C HIS A 53 2.16 -10.89 -15.93
N ALA A 54 2.98 -11.62 -15.18
CA ALA A 54 3.41 -12.98 -15.49
C ALA A 54 2.39 -14.05 -15.09
N ASP A 55 1.24 -13.66 -14.51
CA ASP A 55 0.24 -14.57 -13.93
C ASP A 55 0.85 -15.50 -12.86
N ASP A 56 1.78 -14.96 -12.06
CA ASP A 56 2.40 -15.64 -10.91
C ASP A 56 1.80 -15.11 -9.59
N PRO A 57 0.63 -15.63 -9.18
CA PRO A 57 -0.06 -15.14 -7.98
C PRO A 57 0.73 -15.44 -6.70
N ALA A 58 1.53 -16.51 -6.66
CA ALA A 58 2.27 -16.86 -5.45
C ALA A 58 3.39 -15.83 -5.17
N THR A 59 4.15 -15.47 -6.20
CA THR A 59 5.16 -14.42 -6.08
C THR A 59 4.52 -13.06 -5.87
N ALA A 60 3.41 -12.75 -6.55
CA ALA A 60 2.70 -11.48 -6.34
C ALA A 60 2.16 -11.34 -4.91
N GLU A 61 1.61 -12.41 -4.30
CA GLU A 61 1.16 -12.40 -2.89
C GLU A 61 2.33 -12.17 -1.93
N GLN A 62 3.45 -12.85 -2.16
CA GLN A 62 4.66 -12.70 -1.34
C GLN A 62 5.21 -11.27 -1.39
N LEU A 63 5.29 -10.68 -2.59
CA LEU A 63 5.79 -9.31 -2.79
C LEU A 63 4.84 -8.27 -2.19
N LEU A 64 3.53 -8.48 -2.32
CA LEU A 64 2.55 -7.63 -1.67
C LEU A 64 2.67 -7.69 -0.15
N GLN A 65 2.92 -8.87 0.43
CA GLN A 65 3.14 -8.99 1.88
C GLN A 65 4.40 -8.21 2.31
N GLN A 66 5.48 -8.24 1.53
CA GLN A 66 6.68 -7.45 1.85
C GLN A 66 6.43 -5.94 1.80
N LEU A 67 5.66 -5.46 0.83
CA LEU A 67 5.19 -4.06 0.82
C LEU A 67 4.35 -3.74 2.06
N MET A 68 3.44 -4.63 2.46
CA MET A 68 2.63 -4.45 3.67
C MET A 68 3.47 -4.45 4.95
N ASP A 69 4.54 -5.24 5.02
CA ASP A 69 5.47 -5.27 6.14
C ASP A 69 6.27 -3.95 6.24
N MET A 70 6.64 -3.36 5.09
CA MET A 70 7.23 -2.01 5.08
C MET A 70 6.26 -0.92 5.56
N ALA A 71 4.96 -1.10 5.29
CA ALA A 71 3.91 -0.19 5.76
C ALA A 71 3.53 -0.40 7.25
N ALA A 72 3.93 -1.53 7.86
CA ALA A 72 3.56 -1.92 9.22
C ALA A 72 3.83 -0.87 10.32
N PRO A 73 4.92 -0.06 10.27
CA PRO A 73 5.14 1.00 11.26
C PRO A 73 3.99 2.01 11.35
N TRP A 74 3.17 2.12 10.30
CA TRP A 74 2.03 3.02 10.21
C TRP A 74 0.69 2.28 10.19
N CYS A 75 0.62 1.07 10.77
CA CYS A 75 -0.59 0.25 10.82
C CYS A 75 -1.80 0.94 11.48
N ASN A 76 -1.54 1.86 12.42
CA ASN A 76 -2.57 2.65 13.10
C ASN A 76 -3.06 3.86 12.28
N HIS A 77 -2.47 4.13 11.11
CA HIS A 77 -2.83 5.28 10.30
C HIS A 77 -4.18 5.04 9.60
N PRO A 78 -5.11 6.03 9.57
CA PRO A 78 -6.45 5.84 8.98
C PRO A 78 -6.40 5.44 7.50
N HIS A 79 -5.40 5.94 6.77
CA HIS A 79 -5.20 5.62 5.35
C HIS A 79 -4.37 4.35 5.10
N HIS A 80 -4.00 3.60 6.14
CA HIS A 80 -3.22 2.37 5.98
C HIS A 80 -3.95 1.38 5.05
N PRO A 81 -3.26 0.72 4.10
CA PRO A 81 -3.90 -0.16 3.12
C PRO A 81 -4.74 -1.29 3.73
N ALA A 82 -4.34 -1.81 4.90
CA ALA A 82 -5.12 -2.82 5.64
C ALA A 82 -6.46 -2.30 6.20
N ASN A 83 -6.63 -0.99 6.34
CA ASN A 83 -7.90 -0.40 6.79
C ASN A 83 -8.88 -0.25 5.62
N GLN A 84 -8.39 -0.11 4.39
CA GLN A 84 -9.21 0.01 3.18
C GLN A 84 -9.93 -1.31 2.79
N THR A 85 -9.41 -2.47 3.21
CA THR A 85 -10.11 -3.75 3.05
C THR A 85 -11.28 -3.90 4.02
N ARG A 86 -11.25 -3.19 5.14
CA ARG A 86 -12.32 -3.17 6.15
C ARG A 86 -13.49 -2.27 5.72
N ASP A 87 -13.18 -1.14 5.09
CA ASP A 87 -14.19 -0.18 4.61
C ASP A 87 -15.07 -0.73 3.48
N LYS A 88 -14.55 -1.64 2.64
CA LYS A 88 -15.34 -2.29 1.58
C LYS A 88 -16.45 -3.22 2.09
N HIS A 89 -16.47 -3.57 3.38
CA HIS A 89 -17.59 -4.29 4.00
C HIS A 89 -18.66 -3.38 4.60
N GLN A 90 -18.44 -2.06 4.65
CA GLN A 90 -19.48 -1.10 5.01
C GLN A 90 -20.11 -0.53 3.73
N ALA A 91 -20.60 -1.43 2.87
CA ALA A 91 -21.58 -1.03 1.87
C ALA A 91 -22.83 -0.58 2.62
N ASP A 92 -23.07 0.72 2.58
CA ASP A 92 -24.29 1.40 2.99
C ASP A 92 -25.53 0.63 2.50
N PRO A 93 -26.40 0.10 3.38
CA PRO A 93 -27.69 -0.42 2.96
C PRO A 93 -28.75 0.67 3.14
N THR A 94 -28.63 1.80 2.44
CA THR A 94 -29.75 2.74 2.31
C THR A 94 -30.10 2.95 0.84
N VAL A 95 -30.73 1.92 0.28
CA VAL A 95 -31.39 1.94 -1.02
C VAL A 95 -32.53 2.99 -1.01
N PRO A 96 -32.68 3.78 -2.10
CA PRO A 96 -33.69 4.83 -2.20
C PRO A 96 -35.06 4.26 -2.54
N GLY A 97 -36.10 4.62 -1.79
CA GLY A 97 -37.45 4.19 -2.11
C GLY A 97 -38.53 4.74 -1.20
N ALA A 98 -39.12 5.87 -1.59
CA ALA A 98 -40.55 6.13 -1.39
C ALA A 98 -40.97 7.32 -2.26
N ARG A 99 -41.38 7.02 -3.49
CA ARG A 99 -42.42 7.78 -4.16
C ARG A 99 -43.75 7.33 -3.56
N SER A 100 -44.52 8.26 -3.00
CA SER A 100 -45.98 8.41 -3.18
C SER A 100 -46.41 9.73 -2.54
#